data_AF-A0A2R2W6A7-F1
#
_entry.id   AF-A0A2R2W6A7-F1
#
_cell.length_a   1.000
_cell.length_b   1.000
_cell.length_c   1.000
_cell.angle_alpha   90.00
_cell.angle_beta   90.00
_cell.angle_gamma   90.00
#
_symmetry.space_group_name_H-M   'P 1'
#
loop_
_entity.id
_entity.type
_entity.pdbx_description
1 polymer ?
#
loop_
_entity_poly.entity_id
_entity_poly.type
_entity_poly.pdbx_seq_one_letter_code
_entity_poly.pdbx_strand_id
1 'polypeptide(L)'
;MTDTPEPTTALAEDQPKRRTKRRYAHELFPHADEGETRPLDEEVPYLYARALGLDIFGTSWMEVEPRSTAGNRIVEFLQAARIAFLADALLSDMVGEEAWQWADMRSNEEASEFLYERALEYGVDPEVIKPYPCGPEPDHHDHYDAPDSRGWRVVHRADGPESECLECTEPIPDEDTNTSQNGATE
;
A
#
# COMPACT_ATOMS: atom_id res chain seq x y z
N MET A 1 2.68 59.57 -13.25
CA MET A 1 1.65 58.57 -13.61
C MET A 1 2.39 57.43 -14.29
N THR A 2 2.77 56.43 -13.50
CA THR A 2 3.43 55.21 -13.97
C THR A 2 2.39 54.10 -13.88
N ASP A 3 1.87 53.70 -15.04
CA ASP A 3 1.00 52.53 -15.17
C ASP A 3 1.84 51.28 -14.85
N THR A 4 1.53 50.64 -13.72
CA THR A 4 2.00 49.30 -13.41
C THR A 4 1.03 48.33 -14.08
N PRO A 5 1.46 47.48 -15.02
CA PRO A 5 0.56 46.46 -15.56
C PRO A 5 0.20 45.46 -14.45
N GLU A 6 -1.11 45.23 -14.30
CA GLU A 6 -1.65 44.22 -13.39
C GLU A 6 -1.10 42.82 -13.76
N PRO A 7 -0.82 41.95 -12.77
CA PRO A 7 -0.45 40.57 -13.04
C PRO A 7 -1.66 39.86 -13.66
N THR A 8 -1.57 39.63 -14.97
CA THR A 8 -2.45 38.76 -15.74
C THR A 8 -2.59 37.43 -15.00
N THR A 9 -3.78 37.18 -14.45
CA THR A 9 -4.17 35.90 -13.86
C THR A 9 -4.31 34.91 -15.02
N ALA A 10 -3.17 34.39 -15.49
CA ALA A 10 -3.15 33.30 -16.45
C ALA A 10 -3.78 32.09 -15.76
N LEU A 11 -4.97 31.75 -16.26
CA LEU A 11 -5.69 30.48 -16.15
C LEU A 11 -4.82 29.38 -15.54
N ALA A 12 -5.13 28.98 -14.30
CA ALA A 12 -4.68 27.69 -13.79
C ALA A 12 -5.27 26.64 -14.73
N GLU A 13 -4.45 26.15 -15.65
CA GLU A 13 -4.80 25.11 -16.60
C GLU A 13 -5.35 23.90 -15.82
N ASP A 14 -6.36 23.29 -16.41
CA ASP A 14 -7.09 22.11 -15.98
C ASP A 14 -6.14 20.91 -15.86
N GLN A 15 -5.30 20.91 -14.82
CA GLN A 15 -4.36 19.82 -14.59
C GLN A 15 -5.18 18.56 -14.26
N PRO A 16 -4.93 17.43 -14.96
CA PRO A 16 -5.67 16.22 -14.71
C PRO A 16 -5.48 15.81 -13.26
N LYS A 17 -6.59 15.44 -12.59
CA LYS A 17 -6.54 14.93 -11.22
C LYS A 17 -5.53 13.79 -11.16
N ARG A 18 -4.72 13.74 -10.09
CA ARG A 18 -3.69 12.73 -9.91
C ARG A 18 -3.99 11.86 -8.70
N ARG A 19 -3.53 10.61 -8.73
CA ARG A 19 -3.53 9.68 -7.60
C ARG A 19 -2.11 9.16 -7.37
N THR A 20 -1.80 8.63 -6.18
CA THR A 20 -0.51 7.98 -5.92
C THR A 20 -0.29 6.80 -6.88
N LYS A 21 0.93 6.30 -7.06
CA LYS A 21 1.22 5.06 -7.80
C LYS A 21 1.00 3.85 -6.91
N ARG A 22 1.41 3.95 -5.63
CA ARG A 22 1.08 2.97 -4.60
C ARG A 22 -0.44 2.91 -4.38
N ARG A 23 -0.95 1.71 -4.11
CA ARG A 23 -2.36 1.36 -3.97
C ARG A 23 -2.60 0.65 -2.63
N TYR A 24 -3.77 0.86 -2.05
CA TYR A 24 -4.19 0.08 -0.89
C TYR A 24 -4.41 -1.39 -1.30
N ALA A 25 -4.29 -2.30 -0.34
CA ALA A 25 -4.38 -3.75 -0.61
C ALA A 25 -5.67 -4.13 -1.36
N HIS A 26 -6.81 -3.55 -0.97
CA HIS A 26 -8.12 -3.81 -1.59
C HIS A 26 -8.27 -3.26 -3.02
N GLU A 27 -7.39 -2.35 -3.45
CA GLU A 27 -7.38 -1.84 -4.83
C GLU A 27 -6.58 -2.74 -5.77
N LEU A 28 -5.65 -3.53 -5.24
CA LEU A 28 -4.78 -4.43 -6.01
C LEU A 28 -5.27 -5.87 -6.01
N PHE A 29 -5.78 -6.33 -4.87
CA PHE A 29 -6.20 -7.70 -4.66
C PHE A 29 -7.69 -7.72 -4.34
N PRO A 30 -8.46 -8.62 -4.98
CA PRO A 30 -9.90 -8.72 -4.70
C PRO A 30 -10.13 -9.05 -3.22
N HIS A 31 -10.88 -8.20 -2.53
CA HIS A 31 -11.32 -8.43 -1.17
C HIS A 31 -12.64 -9.20 -1.16
N ALA A 32 -12.74 -10.22 -0.31
CA ALA A 32 -13.98 -10.97 -0.13
C ALA A 32 -15.11 -10.07 0.44
N ASP A 33 -16.32 -10.24 -0.08
CA ASP A 33 -17.51 -9.64 0.52
C ASP A 33 -17.83 -10.29 1.89
N GLU A 34 -18.64 -9.61 2.70
CA GLU A 34 -19.02 -10.13 4.02
C GLU A 34 -19.71 -11.50 3.91
N GLY A 35 -19.09 -12.53 4.50
CA GLY A 35 -19.59 -13.91 4.49
C GLY A 35 -19.24 -14.71 3.24
N GLU A 36 -18.50 -14.13 2.29
CA GLU A 36 -17.98 -14.86 1.13
C GLU A 36 -16.89 -15.84 1.58
N THR A 37 -16.90 -17.05 0.98
CA THR A 37 -15.86 -18.05 1.19
C THR A 37 -15.03 -18.16 -0.08
N ARG A 38 -13.71 -18.02 0.05
CA ARG A 38 -12.77 -18.07 -1.09
C ARG A 38 -11.64 -19.06 -0.84
N PRO A 39 -11.06 -19.62 -1.93
CA PRO A 39 -9.84 -20.42 -1.83
C PRO A 39 -8.70 -19.62 -1.16
N LEU A 40 -7.85 -20.31 -0.37
CA LEU A 40 -6.75 -19.66 0.35
C LEU A 40 -5.68 -19.10 -0.60
N ASP A 41 -5.44 -19.74 -1.74
CA ASP A 41 -4.51 -19.26 -2.77
C ASP A 41 -4.96 -17.93 -3.41
N GLU A 42 -6.25 -17.63 -3.40
CA GLU A 42 -6.77 -16.31 -3.79
C GLU A 42 -6.71 -15.28 -2.65
N GLU A 43 -6.92 -15.72 -1.41
CA GLU A 43 -7.05 -14.84 -0.24
C GLU A 43 -5.68 -14.43 0.36
N VAL A 44 -4.71 -15.34 0.37
CA VAL A 44 -3.39 -15.13 0.98
C VAL A 44 -2.66 -13.90 0.41
N PRO A 45 -2.62 -13.64 -0.91
CA PRO A 45 -2.04 -12.41 -1.45
C PRO A 45 -2.66 -11.13 -0.87
N TYR A 46 -3.99 -11.09 -0.75
CA TYR A 46 -4.68 -9.95 -0.13
C TYR A 46 -4.31 -9.79 1.35
N LEU A 47 -4.24 -10.89 2.10
CA LEU A 47 -3.89 -10.86 3.52
C LEU A 47 -2.47 -10.32 3.75
N TYR A 48 -1.50 -10.73 2.92
CA TYR A 48 -0.15 -10.18 2.97
C TYR A 48 -0.11 -8.70 2.59
N ALA A 49 -0.77 -8.31 1.49
CA ALA A 49 -0.86 -6.92 1.07
C ALA A 49 -1.50 -6.03 2.15
N ARG A 50 -2.54 -6.53 2.83
CA ARG A 50 -3.21 -5.83 3.92
C ARG A 50 -2.31 -5.69 5.14
N ALA A 51 -1.62 -6.76 5.54
CA ALA A 51 -0.69 -6.72 6.67
C ALA A 51 0.44 -5.73 6.42
N LEU A 52 1.05 -5.73 5.22
CA LEU A 52 2.05 -4.74 4.81
C LEU A 52 1.50 -3.31 4.85
N GLY A 53 0.28 -3.10 4.34
CA GLY A 53 -0.36 -1.78 4.38
C GLY A 53 -0.67 -1.30 5.80
N LEU A 54 -0.83 -2.20 6.78
CA LEU A 54 -1.08 -1.83 8.17
C LEU A 54 0.19 -1.51 8.96
N ASP A 55 1.37 -1.77 8.39
CA ASP A 55 2.62 -1.34 9.01
C ASP A 55 2.59 0.19 9.22
N ILE A 56 3.04 0.62 10.40
CA ILE A 56 3.03 2.01 10.82
C ILE A 56 4.23 2.78 10.25
N PHE A 57 5.28 2.10 9.80
CA PHE A 57 6.43 2.79 9.21
C PHE A 57 5.99 3.60 7.97
N GLY A 58 6.44 4.85 7.90
CA GLY A 58 6.06 5.78 6.82
C GLY A 58 4.68 6.43 6.97
N THR A 59 4.02 6.38 8.13
CA THR A 59 2.65 6.95 8.33
C THR A 59 2.55 8.12 9.33
N SER A 60 3.66 8.80 9.63
CA SER A 60 3.75 9.83 10.68
C SER A 60 3.08 9.42 12.00
N TRP A 61 3.09 8.13 12.33
CA TRP A 61 2.44 7.57 13.51
C TRP A 61 2.97 8.17 14.83
N MET A 62 4.16 8.77 14.81
CA MET A 62 4.75 9.50 15.92
C MET A 62 4.10 10.86 16.16
N GLU A 63 3.24 11.35 15.28
CA GLU A 63 2.58 12.66 15.33
C GLU A 63 1.07 12.53 15.56
N VAL A 64 0.52 11.31 15.50
CA VAL A 64 -0.91 11.09 15.72
C VAL A 64 -1.30 11.34 17.18
N GLU A 65 -2.40 12.06 17.36
CA GLU A 65 -3.09 12.17 18.64
C GLU A 65 -4.57 11.75 18.50
N PRO A 66 -5.15 11.03 19.49
CA PRO A 66 -4.48 10.55 20.70
C PRO A 66 -3.46 9.44 20.38
N ARG A 67 -2.38 9.32 21.18
CA ARG A 67 -1.37 8.25 21.04
C ARG A 67 -1.93 6.82 21.01
N SER A 68 -3.11 6.61 21.60
CA SER A 68 -3.81 5.33 21.51
C SER A 68 -4.14 4.92 20.08
N THR A 69 -4.24 5.85 19.13
CA THR A 69 -4.46 5.56 17.71
C THR A 69 -3.32 4.74 17.12
N ALA A 70 -2.06 5.14 17.37
CA ALA A 70 -0.89 4.37 16.94
C ALA A 70 -0.85 2.99 17.63
N GLY A 71 -1.16 2.93 18.93
CA GLY A 71 -1.25 1.67 19.66
C GLY A 71 -2.29 0.72 19.07
N ASN A 72 -3.48 1.22 18.73
CA ASN A 72 -4.53 0.44 18.07
C ASN A 72 -4.07 -0.05 16.69
N ARG A 73 -3.36 0.79 15.92
CA ARG A 73 -2.84 0.38 14.61
C ARG A 73 -1.78 -0.73 14.73
N ILE A 74 -0.91 -0.69 15.73
CA ILE A 74 0.03 -1.79 16.00
C ILE A 74 -0.73 -3.08 16.28
N VAL A 75 -1.81 -3.03 17.06
CA VAL A 75 -2.64 -4.21 17.34
C VAL A 75 -3.29 -4.74 16.05
N GLU A 76 -3.81 -3.85 15.19
CA GLU A 76 -4.37 -4.21 13.88
C GLU A 76 -3.32 -4.86 12.97
N PHE A 77 -2.11 -4.31 12.92
CA PHE A 77 -0.98 -4.87 12.18
C PHE A 77 -0.63 -6.29 12.66
N LEU A 78 -0.44 -6.47 13.96
CA LEU A 78 -0.10 -7.78 14.54
C LEU A 78 -1.19 -8.82 14.29
N GLN A 79 -2.46 -8.43 14.39
CA GLN A 79 -3.59 -9.29 14.05
C GLN A 79 -3.60 -9.67 12.57
N ALA A 80 -3.41 -8.70 11.67
CA ALA A 80 -3.36 -8.96 10.23
C ALA A 80 -2.19 -9.86 9.85
N ALA A 81 -1.00 -9.62 10.41
CA ALA A 81 0.19 -10.44 10.19
C ALA A 81 -0.04 -11.89 10.64
N ARG A 82 -0.59 -12.08 11.85
CA ARG A 82 -0.90 -13.41 12.37
C ARG A 82 -1.92 -14.15 11.50
N ILE A 83 -2.95 -13.46 11.01
CA ILE A 83 -3.95 -14.05 10.12
C ILE A 83 -3.31 -14.45 8.78
N ALA A 84 -2.49 -13.58 8.18
CA ALA A 84 -1.77 -13.87 6.93
C ALA A 84 -0.87 -15.10 7.07
N PHE A 85 -0.05 -15.15 8.13
CA PHE A 85 0.82 -16.30 8.38
C PHE A 85 0.04 -17.59 8.66
N LEU A 86 -1.07 -17.52 9.40
CA LEU A 86 -1.89 -18.71 9.64
C LEU A 86 -2.53 -19.22 8.34
N ALA A 87 -3.04 -18.32 7.49
CA ALA A 87 -3.60 -18.69 6.19
C ALA A 87 -2.54 -19.32 5.27
N ASP A 88 -1.33 -18.78 5.26
CA ASP A 88 -0.18 -19.33 4.53
C ASP A 88 0.22 -20.73 5.03
N ALA A 89 0.31 -20.92 6.35
CA ALA A 89 0.60 -22.23 6.93
C ALA A 89 -0.46 -23.27 6.52
N LEU A 90 -1.74 -22.91 6.57
CA LEU A 90 -2.83 -23.79 6.15
C LEU A 90 -2.80 -24.08 4.64
N LEU A 91 -2.47 -23.09 3.81
CA LEU A 91 -2.28 -23.26 2.37
C LEU A 91 -1.08 -24.17 2.07
N SER A 92 -0.09 -24.19 2.95
CA SER A 92 1.09 -25.07 2.91
C SER A 92 0.84 -26.46 3.53
N ASP A 93 -0.41 -26.90 3.59
CA ASP A 93 -0.85 -28.20 4.15
C ASP A 93 -0.53 -28.43 5.64
N MET A 94 -0.15 -27.39 6.40
CA MET A 94 0.03 -27.49 7.85
C MET A 94 -1.33 -27.51 8.53
N VAL A 95 -1.44 -28.19 9.68
CA VAL A 95 -2.70 -28.29 10.43
C VAL A 95 -2.52 -28.18 11.93
N GLY A 96 -3.53 -27.65 12.60
CA GLY A 96 -3.60 -27.61 14.07
C GLY A 96 -2.45 -26.84 14.72
N GLU A 97 -1.79 -27.48 15.68
CA GLU A 97 -0.71 -26.89 16.48
C GLU A 97 0.50 -26.50 15.62
N GLU A 98 0.82 -27.26 14.59
CA GLU A 98 1.95 -26.98 13.69
C GLU A 98 1.76 -25.64 12.97
N ALA A 99 0.59 -25.44 12.36
CA ALA A 99 0.26 -24.19 11.68
C ALA A 99 0.26 -23.00 12.66
N TRP A 100 -0.26 -23.22 13.88
CA TRP A 100 -0.28 -22.19 14.91
C TRP A 100 1.13 -21.78 15.35
N GLN A 101 2.01 -22.73 15.65
CA GLN A 101 3.39 -22.46 16.06
C GLN A 101 4.18 -21.78 14.93
N TRP A 102 3.99 -22.23 13.69
CA TRP A 102 4.63 -21.64 12.52
C TRP A 102 4.27 -20.16 12.35
N ALA A 103 2.98 -19.83 12.52
CA ALA A 103 2.48 -18.46 12.42
C ALA A 103 2.89 -17.59 13.61
N ASP A 104 2.82 -18.14 14.83
CA ASP A 104 3.14 -17.41 16.06
C ASP A 104 4.62 -16.98 16.09
N MET A 105 5.54 -17.89 15.74
CA MET A 105 6.98 -17.62 15.66
C MET A 105 7.27 -16.41 14.75
N ARG A 106 6.73 -16.40 13.52
CA ARG A 106 6.96 -15.31 12.56
C ARG A 106 6.28 -13.99 12.94
N SER A 107 5.13 -14.07 13.60
CA SER A 107 4.43 -12.86 14.05
C SER A 107 5.14 -12.16 15.22
N ASN A 108 5.96 -12.88 15.99
CA ASN A 108 6.65 -12.36 17.18
C ASN A 108 8.12 -11.98 16.93
N GLU A 109 8.80 -12.70 16.04
CA GLU A 109 10.21 -12.52 15.71
C GLU A 109 10.33 -11.89 14.32
N GLU A 110 10.19 -10.56 14.22
CA GLU A 110 10.42 -9.81 12.96
C GLU A 110 9.32 -9.93 11.90
N ALA A 111 8.05 -9.78 12.33
CA ALA A 111 6.87 -9.85 11.45
C ALA A 111 7.01 -9.06 10.13
N SER A 112 7.55 -7.83 10.16
CA SER A 112 7.68 -7.01 8.94
C SER A 112 8.62 -7.64 7.89
N GLU A 113 9.73 -8.25 8.30
CA GLU A 113 10.67 -8.91 7.39
C GLU A 113 10.03 -10.15 6.78
N PHE A 114 9.44 -11.02 7.61
CA PHE A 114 8.75 -12.20 7.11
C PHE A 114 7.54 -11.86 6.24
N LEU A 115 6.80 -10.80 6.54
CA LEU A 115 5.70 -10.34 5.68
C LEU A 115 6.22 -9.93 4.31
N TYR A 116 7.34 -9.20 4.25
CA TYR A 116 7.96 -8.77 3.01
C TYR A 116 8.39 -9.97 2.16
N GLU A 117 9.12 -10.93 2.74
CA GLU A 117 9.60 -12.11 2.02
C GLU A 117 8.43 -12.97 1.50
N ARG A 118 7.45 -13.26 2.35
CA ARG A 118 6.31 -14.11 1.98
C ARG A 118 5.40 -13.42 0.97
N ALA A 119 5.20 -12.10 1.07
CA ALA A 119 4.45 -11.33 0.08
C ALA A 119 5.02 -11.52 -1.33
N LEU A 120 6.34 -11.44 -1.49
CA LEU A 120 7.01 -11.65 -2.78
C LEU A 120 6.78 -13.06 -3.34
N GLU A 121 6.78 -14.10 -2.48
CA GLU A 121 6.48 -15.47 -2.91
C GLU A 121 5.07 -15.62 -3.49
N TYR A 122 4.12 -14.83 -2.99
CA TYR A 122 2.73 -14.79 -3.47
C TYR A 122 2.50 -13.74 -4.56
N GLY A 123 3.56 -13.14 -5.12
CA GLY A 123 3.46 -12.14 -6.19
C GLY A 123 2.92 -10.79 -5.74
N VAL A 124 2.90 -10.53 -4.44
CA VAL A 124 2.59 -9.21 -3.87
C VAL A 124 3.87 -8.40 -3.84
N ASP A 125 3.95 -7.34 -4.64
CA ASP A 125 5.08 -6.39 -4.60
C ASP A 125 4.90 -5.40 -3.43
N PRO A 126 5.72 -5.45 -2.37
CA PRO A 126 5.56 -4.57 -1.22
C PRO A 126 5.73 -3.08 -1.56
N GLU A 127 6.51 -2.75 -2.59
CA GLU A 127 6.81 -1.36 -2.97
C GLU A 127 5.61 -0.63 -3.57
N VAL A 128 4.63 -1.38 -4.10
CA VAL A 128 3.39 -0.80 -4.62
C VAL A 128 2.28 -0.73 -3.57
N ILE A 129 2.48 -1.30 -2.38
CA ILE A 129 1.51 -1.24 -1.29
C ILE A 129 1.58 0.13 -0.62
N LYS A 130 0.45 0.82 -0.61
CA LYS A 130 0.27 2.09 0.09
C LYS A 130 -0.04 1.81 1.57
N PRO A 131 0.73 2.38 2.52
CA PRO A 131 0.39 2.31 3.93
C PRO A 131 -0.97 2.94 4.22
N TYR A 132 -1.78 2.26 5.02
CA TYR A 132 -3.03 2.80 5.53
C TYR A 132 -2.73 3.97 6.47
N PRO A 133 -3.42 5.12 6.34
CA PRO A 133 -3.17 6.27 7.20
C PRO A 133 -3.25 5.91 8.69
N CYS A 134 -2.26 6.36 9.46
CA CYS A 134 -2.26 6.28 10.92
C CYS A 134 -2.21 7.69 11.54
N GLY A 135 -1.51 8.64 10.91
CA GLY A 135 -1.54 10.07 11.24
C GLY A 135 -1.82 10.92 9.99
N PRO A 136 -1.51 12.23 10.05
CA PRO A 136 -1.42 13.07 8.86
C PRO A 136 -0.47 12.45 7.83
N GLU A 137 -0.67 12.75 6.55
CA GLU A 137 0.30 12.34 5.54
C GLU A 137 1.67 12.96 5.86
N PRO A 138 2.77 12.19 5.83
CA PRO A 138 4.09 12.72 6.08
C PRO A 138 4.44 13.87 5.13
N ASP A 139 5.18 14.85 5.62
CA ASP A 139 5.70 15.98 4.84
C ASP A 139 6.98 15.62 4.05
N HIS A 140 7.28 14.32 3.92
CA HIS A 140 8.41 13.78 3.20
C HIS A 140 8.17 12.33 2.83
N HIS A 141 8.87 11.84 1.81
CA HIS A 141 8.84 10.44 1.40
C HIS A 141 10.15 10.06 0.70
N ASP A 142 10.39 8.77 0.56
CA ASP A 142 11.63 8.25 -0.03
C ASP A 142 11.41 7.78 -1.48
N HIS A 143 12.37 8.10 -2.34
CA HIS A 143 12.50 7.60 -3.71
C HIS A 143 13.66 6.62 -3.77
N TYR A 144 13.44 5.51 -4.46
CA TYR A 144 14.44 4.47 -4.63
C TYR A 144 14.93 4.44 -6.07
N ASP A 145 16.23 4.59 -6.26
CA ASP A 145 16.85 4.33 -7.56
C ASP A 145 16.76 2.84 -7.93
N ALA A 146 16.99 2.55 -9.21
CA ALA A 146 17.14 1.18 -9.67
C ALA A 146 18.25 0.47 -8.89
N PRO A 147 18.06 -0.81 -8.50
CA PRO A 147 19.08 -1.56 -7.79
C PRO A 147 20.34 -1.73 -8.64
N ASP A 148 21.50 -1.65 -8.00
CA ASP A 148 22.78 -1.92 -8.63
C ASP A 148 23.02 -3.43 -8.84
N SER A 149 24.19 -3.78 -9.39
CA SER A 149 24.57 -5.19 -9.64
C SER A 149 24.61 -6.09 -8.38
N ARG A 150 24.55 -5.51 -7.18
CA ARG A 150 24.54 -6.20 -5.88
C ARG A 150 23.18 -6.13 -5.20
N GLY A 151 22.18 -5.51 -5.84
CA GLY A 151 20.85 -5.30 -5.28
C GLY A 151 20.74 -4.07 -4.36
N TRP A 152 21.81 -3.28 -4.20
CA TRP A 152 21.78 -2.08 -3.37
C TRP A 152 21.03 -0.94 -4.09
N ARG A 153 20.23 -0.17 -3.35
CA ARG A 153 19.50 1.00 -3.86
C ARG A 153 19.96 2.26 -3.15
N VAL A 154 20.09 3.35 -3.91
CA VAL A 154 20.25 4.69 -3.32
C VAL A 154 18.87 5.21 -2.99
N VAL A 155 18.74 5.76 -1.78
CA VAL A 155 17.50 6.36 -1.28
C VAL A 155 17.64 7.87 -1.30
N HIS A 156 16.72 8.55 -1.97
CA HIS A 156 16.62 10.01 -1.99
C HIS A 156 15.36 10.43 -1.25
N ARG A 157 15.49 11.30 -0.27
CA ARG A 157 14.35 11.85 0.46
C ARG A 157 13.80 13.06 -0.29
N ALA A 158 12.53 12.99 -0.67
CA ALA A 158 11.79 14.10 -1.26
C ALA A 158 11.00 14.86 -0.17
N ASP A 159 11.00 16.19 -0.28
CA ASP A 159 10.19 17.05 0.57
C ASP A 159 8.74 17.13 0.05
N GLY A 160 7.78 17.17 0.97
CA GLY A 160 6.35 17.21 0.70
C GLY A 160 5.65 15.83 0.75
N PRO A 161 4.31 15.84 0.78
CA PRO A 161 3.51 14.62 0.80
C PRO A 161 3.65 13.83 -0.51
N GLU A 162 3.59 12.50 -0.41
CA GLU A 162 3.64 11.61 -1.57
C GLU A 162 2.50 11.92 -2.55
N SER A 163 1.32 12.27 -2.04
CA SER A 163 0.14 12.63 -2.83
C SER A 163 0.30 13.87 -3.72
N GLU A 164 1.29 14.71 -3.46
CA GLU A 164 1.62 15.90 -4.29
C GLU A 164 2.87 15.68 -5.17
N CYS A 165 3.60 14.58 -4.95
CA CYS A 165 4.83 14.31 -5.68
C CYS A 165 4.56 13.83 -7.10
N LEU A 166 5.13 14.52 -8.10
CA LEU A 166 4.96 14.18 -9.52
C LEU A 166 5.53 12.80 -9.88
N GLU A 167 6.57 12.34 -9.17
CA GLU A 167 7.17 11.03 -9.38
C GLU A 167 6.36 9.90 -8.73
N CYS A 168 5.74 10.15 -7.58
CA CYS A 168 4.93 9.16 -6.87
C CYS A 168 3.47 9.16 -7.27
N THR A 169 3.05 10.06 -8.15
CA THR A 169 1.66 10.15 -8.62
C THR A 169 1.55 9.88 -10.11
N GLU A 170 0.34 9.54 -10.54
CA GLU A 170 -0.06 9.37 -11.94
C GLU A 170 -1.41 10.07 -12.19
N PRO A 171 -1.68 10.54 -13.43
CA PRO A 171 -2.99 11.04 -13.79
C PRO A 171 -4.07 9.97 -13.57
N ILE A 172 -5.23 10.40 -13.08
CA ILE A 172 -6.44 9.57 -13.02
C ILE A 172 -7.01 9.53 -14.44
N PRO A 173 -7.25 8.34 -15.02
CA PRO A 173 -7.90 8.24 -16.33
C PRO A 173 -9.27 8.92 -16.31
N ASP A 174 -9.58 9.71 -17.34
CA ASP A 174 -10.92 10.28 -17.50
C ASP A 174 -11.92 9.14 -17.74
N GLU A 175 -13.01 9.09 -16.95
CA GLU A 175 -14.02 8.02 -16.97
C GLU A 175 -14.70 7.84 -18.35
N ASP A 176 -14.51 8.77 -19.29
CA ASP A 176 -15.07 8.76 -20.64
C ASP A 176 -14.34 7.83 -21.63
N THR A 177 -13.23 7.19 -21.24
CA THR A 177 -12.46 6.32 -22.17
C THR A 177 -12.87 4.84 -22.19
N ASN A 178 -13.82 4.39 -21.35
CA ASN A 178 -14.19 2.97 -21.27
C ASN A 178 -15.61 2.62 -21.78
N THR A 179 -16.17 3.44 -22.68
CA THR A 179 -17.45 3.13 -23.34
C THR A 179 -17.30 3.16 -24.86
N SER A 180 -16.77 2.07 -25.47
CA SER A 180 -17.12 1.62 -26.84
C SER A 180 -16.16 0.53 -27.36
N GLN A 181 -16.12 -0.67 -26.78
CA GLN A 181 -15.77 -1.90 -27.52
C GLN A 181 -16.54 -3.11 -26.96
N ASN A 182 -17.87 -3.03 -26.98
CA ASN A 182 -18.72 -4.22 -26.96
C ASN A 182 -19.88 -3.97 -27.92
N GLY A 183 -19.69 -4.34 -29.18
CA GLY A 183 -20.73 -4.18 -30.20
C GLY A 183 -20.25 -4.53 -31.60
N ALA A 184 -20.08 -5.82 -31.89
CA ALA A 184 -20.34 -6.40 -33.20
C ALA A 184 -20.26 -7.93 -33.12
N THR A 185 -21.31 -8.56 -32.60
CA THR A 185 -21.77 -9.85 -33.12
C THR A 185 -22.43 -9.62 -34.46
N GLU A 186 -21.94 -10.29 -35.50
CA GLU A 186 -22.75 -10.98 -36.52
C GLU A 186 -22.06 -12.28 -36.92
#